data_AF-A0A9N8YPQ4-F1
#
_entry.id   AF-A0A9N8YPQ4-F1
#
_cell.length_a   1.000
_cell.length_b   1.000
_cell.length_c   1.000
_cell.angle_alpha   90.00
_cell.angle_beta   90.00
_cell.angle_gamma   90.00
#
_symmetry.space_group_name_H-M   'P 1'
#
loop_
_entity.id
_entity.type
_entity.pdbx_description
1 polymer ?
#
loop_
_entity_poly.entity_id
_entity_poly.type
_entity_poly.pdbx_seq_one_letter_code
_entity_poly.pdbx_strand_id
1 'polypeptide(L)'
;MTSLPPLEPTISQLHTLSAESLIYEKQRLENSIFHLNRSNEDMKEFDENDKDFQLAIKENEDLIARHREKIKIIQDLLKERQQQNGNTCISAESLVQNVTNSNSIQQAVNTQQETLSTTTDIQIDDNTFNNTQDESEDGIYL
;
A
#
# COMPACT_ATOMS: atom_id res chain seq x y z
N MET A 1 -6.91 29.47 1.39
CA MET A 1 -6.24 29.19 2.68
C MET A 1 -5.14 28.18 2.41
N THR A 2 -3.94 28.63 2.04
CA THR A 2 -2.78 27.74 1.86
C THR A 2 -2.24 27.40 3.25
N SER A 3 -2.76 26.33 3.86
CA SER A 3 -2.19 25.77 5.07
C SER A 3 -0.76 25.36 4.77
N LEU A 4 0.20 25.87 5.54
CA LEU A 4 1.55 25.34 5.54
C LEU A 4 1.49 23.84 5.86
N PRO A 5 2.28 23.00 5.18
CA PRO A 5 2.38 21.60 5.54
C PRO A 5 2.89 21.51 6.99
N PRO A 6 2.40 20.54 7.78
CA PRO A 6 2.83 20.37 9.16
C PRO A 6 4.35 20.17 9.19
N LEU A 7 5.03 20.94 10.04
CA LEU A 7 6.48 20.84 10.22
C LEU A 7 6.83 19.45 10.72
N GLU A 8 7.81 18.81 10.09
CA GLU A 8 8.31 17.52 10.56
C GLU A 8 9.01 17.67 11.91
N PRO A 9 8.75 16.78 12.89
CA PRO A 9 9.49 16.77 14.13
C PRO A 9 10.97 16.44 13.87
N THR A 10 11.83 17.12 14.62
CA THR A 10 13.25 16.83 14.73
C THR A 10 13.48 15.52 15.49
N ILE A 11 14.65 14.90 15.32
CA ILE A 11 15.01 13.65 16.01
C ILE A 11 14.87 13.80 17.52
N SER A 12 15.33 14.92 18.09
CA SER A 12 15.21 15.19 19.53
C SER A 12 13.75 15.27 20.00
N GLN A 13 12.85 15.79 19.17
CA GLN A 13 11.42 15.84 19.49
C GLN A 13 10.80 14.44 19.47
N LEU A 14 11.24 13.53 18.59
CA LEU A 14 10.72 12.15 18.55
C LEU A 14 10.88 11.42 19.89
N HIS A 15 11.97 11.65 20.62
CA HIS A 15 12.18 11.05 21.94
C HIS A 15 11.12 11.45 22.98
N THR A 16 10.53 12.64 22.83
CA THR A 16 9.54 13.20 23.77
C THR A 16 8.10 12.80 23.46
N LEU A 17 7.82 12.28 22.27
CA LEU A 17 6.47 11.93 21.82
C LEU A 17 5.94 10.69 22.53
N SER A 18 4.62 10.57 22.69
CA SER A 18 3.98 9.34 23.18
C SER A 18 4.13 8.19 22.17
N ALA A 19 3.87 6.94 22.59
CA ALA A 19 3.93 5.79 21.68
C ALA A 19 2.91 5.91 20.54
N GLU A 20 1.72 6.42 20.83
CA GLU A 20 0.67 6.65 19.81
C GLU A 20 1.09 7.71 18.80
N SER A 21 1.65 8.84 19.27
CA SER A 21 2.18 9.88 18.38
C SER A 21 3.32 9.37 17.50
N LEU A 22 4.19 8.51 18.03
CA LEU A 22 5.24 7.85 17.26
C LEU A 22 4.68 6.92 16.17
N ILE A 23 3.60 6.17 16.45
CA ILE A 23 2.94 5.32 15.46
C ILE A 23 2.34 6.16 14.33
N TYR A 24 1.65 7.25 14.68
CA TYR A 24 1.11 8.19 13.70
C TYR A 24 2.21 8.81 12.83
N GLU A 25 3.29 9.26 13.46
CA GLU A 25 4.46 9.82 12.78
C GLU A 25 5.06 8.84 11.76
N LYS A 26 5.26 7.58 12.18
CA LYS A 26 5.73 6.52 11.30
C LYS A 26 4.80 6.35 10.09
N GLN A 27 3.48 6.29 10.31
CA GLN A 27 2.52 6.13 9.22
C GLN A 27 2.53 7.32 8.25
N ARG A 28 2.68 8.55 8.76
CA ARG A 28 2.82 9.75 7.92
C ARG A 28 4.07 9.68 7.04
N LEU A 29 5.22 9.30 7.62
CA LEU A 29 6.47 9.16 6.88
C LEU A 29 6.38 8.05 5.82
N GLU A 30 5.74 6.91 6.14
CA GLU A 30 5.51 5.81 5.19
C GLU A 30 4.64 6.27 4.00
N ASN A 31 3.60 7.06 4.27
CA ASN A 31 2.74 7.64 3.24
C ASN A 31 3.50 8.66 2.36
N SER A 32 4.33 9.51 2.97
CA SER A 32 5.18 10.44 2.21
C SER A 32 6.15 9.69 1.30
N ILE A 33 6.83 8.65 1.79
CA ILE A 33 7.71 7.79 0.97
C ILE A 33 6.94 7.16 -0.19
N PHE A 34 5.72 6.67 0.06
CA PHE A 34 4.88 6.09 -0.99
C PHE A 34 4.63 7.10 -2.13
N HIS A 35 4.23 8.32 -1.79
CA HIS A 35 3.97 9.37 -2.78
C HIS A 35 5.23 9.84 -3.51
N LEU A 36 6.38 9.96 -2.81
CA LEU A 36 7.64 10.31 -3.44
C LEU A 36 8.10 9.24 -4.44
N ASN A 37 8.01 7.96 -4.08
CA ASN A 37 8.33 6.88 -5.02
C ASN A 37 7.40 6.90 -6.23
N ARG A 38 6.09 7.08 -6.01
CA ARG A 38 5.14 7.19 -7.12
C ARG A 38 5.48 8.34 -8.05
N SER A 39 5.75 9.52 -7.49
CA SER A 39 6.15 10.71 -8.27
C SER A 39 7.45 10.49 -9.04
N ASN A 40 8.42 9.77 -8.46
CA ASN A 40 9.67 9.44 -9.15
C ASN A 40 9.43 8.53 -10.36
N GLU A 41 8.57 7.52 -10.22
CA GLU A 41 8.22 6.65 -11.34
C GLU A 41 7.43 7.40 -12.42
N ASP A 42 6.48 8.26 -12.03
CA ASP A 42 5.72 9.09 -12.98
C ASP A 42 6.65 10.04 -13.78
N MET A 43 7.69 10.61 -13.14
CA MET A 43 8.70 11.45 -13.82
C MET A 43 9.57 10.65 -14.80
N LYS A 44 10.00 9.45 -14.42
CA LYS A 44 10.76 8.55 -15.30
C LYS A 44 9.95 8.10 -16.50
N GLU A 45 8.66 7.79 -16.29
CA GLU A 45 7.74 7.39 -17.36
C GLU A 45 7.50 8.52 -18.36
N PHE A 46 7.47 9.77 -17.90
CA PHE A 46 7.28 10.92 -18.76
C PHE A 46 8.52 11.23 -19.61
N ASP A 47 9.70 11.41 -19.00
CA ASP A 47 10.98 11.54 -19.71
C ASP A 47 12.17 11.25 -18.77
N GLU A 48 12.79 10.09 -18.92
CA GLU A 48 13.95 9.68 -18.14
C GLU A 48 15.21 10.53 -18.40
N ASN A 49 15.32 11.20 -19.56
CA ASN A 49 16.50 11.95 -19.97
C ASN A 49 16.41 13.45 -19.65
N ASP A 50 15.25 13.92 -19.18
CA ASP A 50 15.08 15.30 -18.74
C ASP A 50 15.94 15.57 -17.50
N LYS A 51 16.80 16.60 -17.59
CA LYS A 51 17.76 16.93 -16.54
C LYS A 51 17.08 17.47 -15.28
N ASP A 52 15.96 18.17 -15.43
CA ASP A 52 15.21 18.73 -14.31
C ASP A 52 14.49 17.61 -13.56
N PHE A 53 13.92 16.62 -14.27
CA PHE A 53 13.38 15.42 -13.63
C PHE A 53 14.44 14.60 -12.93
N GLN A 54 15.62 14.40 -13.53
CA GLN A 54 16.72 13.70 -12.87
C GLN A 54 17.16 14.40 -11.57
N LEU A 55 17.20 15.73 -11.58
CA LEU A 55 17.51 16.51 -10.37
C LEU A 55 16.42 16.36 -9.30
N ALA A 56 15.15 16.48 -9.68
CA ALA A 56 14.02 16.32 -8.77
C ALA A 56 13.93 14.91 -8.17
N ILE A 57 14.15 13.87 -8.98
CA ILE A 57 14.21 12.47 -8.52
C ILE A 57 15.31 12.30 -7.48
N LYS A 58 16.49 12.85 -7.73
CA LYS A 58 17.62 12.77 -6.78
C LYS A 58 17.30 13.46 -5.45
N GLU A 59 16.70 14.65 -5.49
CA GLU A 59 16.27 15.36 -4.27
C GLU A 59 15.22 14.56 -3.49
N ASN A 60 14.27 13.93 -4.19
CA ASN A 60 13.28 13.04 -3.60
C ASN A 60 13.93 11.79 -2.99
N GLU A 61 14.92 11.19 -3.64
CA GLU A 61 15.67 10.04 -3.11
C GLU A 61 16.40 10.38 -1.80
N ASP A 62 17.04 11.55 -1.73
CA ASP A 62 17.67 12.05 -0.50
C ASP A 62 16.65 12.30 0.62
N LEU A 63 15.45 12.78 0.26
CA LEU A 63 14.35 12.94 1.21
C LEU A 63 13.80 11.58 1.70
N ILE A 64 13.60 10.62 0.80
CA ILE A 64 13.19 9.25 1.12
C ILE A 64 14.19 8.60 2.07
N ALA A 65 15.50 8.76 1.83
CA ALA A 65 16.55 8.22 2.70
C ALA A 65 16.43 8.77 4.14
N ARG A 66 16.24 10.09 4.28
CA ARG A 66 16.01 10.74 5.59
C ARG A 66 14.74 10.26 6.28
N HIS A 67 13.64 10.08 5.54
CA HIS A 67 12.39 9.54 6.11
C HIS A 67 12.57 8.09 6.58
N ARG A 68 13.29 7.25 5.82
CA ARG A 68 13.60 5.87 6.23
C ARG A 68 14.45 5.82 7.50
N GLU A 69 15.43 6.70 7.62
CA GLU A 69 16.23 6.82 8.85
C GLU A 69 15.37 7.21 10.06
N LYS A 70 14.48 8.20 9.90
CA LYS A 70 13.53 8.59 10.95
C LYS A 70 12.61 7.43 11.34
N ILE A 71 12.07 6.68 10.38
CA ILE A 71 11.24 5.49 10.66
C ILE A 71 12.02 4.48 11.49
N LYS A 72 13.30 4.25 11.17
CA LYS A 72 14.16 3.34 11.95
C LYS A 72 14.30 3.80 13.41
N ILE A 73 14.58 5.08 13.63
CA ILE A 73 14.66 5.68 14.98
C ILE A 73 13.34 5.48 15.74
N ILE A 74 12.20 5.74 15.08
CA ILE A 74 10.87 5.57 15.67
C ILE A 74 10.63 4.10 16.06
N GLN A 75 11.00 3.16 15.19
CA GLN A 75 10.86 1.72 15.47
C GLN A 75 11.71 1.29 16.68
N ASP A 76 12.93 1.80 16.79
CA ASP A 76 13.81 1.49 17.91
C ASP A 76 13.27 2.05 19.23
N LEU A 77 12.73 3.28 19.23
CA LEU A 77 12.06 3.87 20.39
C LEU A 77 10.80 3.11 20.82
N LEU A 78 10.00 2.64 19.86
CA LEU A 78 8.81 1.84 20.16
C LEU A 78 9.18 0.50 20.81
N LYS A 79 10.24 -0.17 20.31
CA LYS A 79 10.75 -1.42 20.90
C LYS A 79 11.29 -1.21 22.30
N GLU A 80 12.07 -0.15 22.52
CA GLU A 80 12.62 0.19 23.84
C GLU A 80 11.49 0.37 24.87
N ARG A 81 10.44 1.11 24.52
CA ARG A 81 9.29 1.32 25.41
C ARG A 81 8.49 0.05 25.67
N GLN A 82 8.36 -0.84 24.70
CA GLN A 82 7.73 -2.14 24.90
C GLN A 82 8.51 -3.01 25.88
N GLN A 83 9.86 -2.99 25.84
CA GLN A 83 10.70 -3.72 26.77
C GLN A 83 10.65 -3.13 28.19
N GLN A 84 10.58 -1.80 28.32
CA GLN A 84 10.44 -1.14 29.62
C GLN A 84 9.07 -1.45 30.28
N ASN A 85 8.00 -1.50 29.50
CA ASN A 85 6.66 -1.84 29.98
C ASN A 85 6.46 -3.36 30.20
N GLY A 86 7.22 -4.20 29.51
CA GLY A 86 7.19 -5.67 29.61
C GLY A 86 7.87 -6.26 30.85
N ASN A 87 8.56 -5.45 31.66
CA ASN A 87 9.20 -5.89 32.91
C ASN A 87 8.22 -5.97 34.10
N THR A 88 6.92 -5.79 33.88
CA THR A 88 5.88 -6.07 34.88
C THR A 88 5.26 -7.45 34.58
N CYS A 89 5.85 -8.48 35.20
CA CYS A 89 5.41 -9.87 35.40
C CYS A 89 4.33 -10.49 34.47
N ILE A 90 4.72 -11.50 33.67
CA ILE A 90 4.04 -12.81 33.64
C ILE A 90 5.13 -13.89 33.50
N SER A 91 5.26 -14.74 34.52
CA SER A 91 6.14 -15.92 34.50
C SER A 91 5.76 -16.86 33.38
N ALA A 92 6.77 -17.33 32.67
CA ALA A 92 6.68 -18.37 31.66
C ALA A 92 6.43 -19.74 32.32
N GLU A 93 5.20 -20.00 32.74
CA GLU A 93 4.73 -21.38 32.91
C GLU A 93 3.50 -21.63 32.03
N SER A 94 3.60 -22.70 31.25
CA SER A 94 2.53 -23.39 30.49
C SER A 94 2.54 -23.13 28.98
N LEU A 95 3.39 -23.88 28.27
CA LEU A 95 2.90 -24.66 27.14
C LEU A 95 3.82 -25.87 26.91
N VAL A 96 3.50 -26.98 27.58
CA VAL A 96 4.11 -28.28 27.30
C VAL A 96 3.00 -29.33 27.27
N GLN A 97 2.97 -30.02 26.12
CA GLN A 97 2.48 -31.39 25.82
C GLN A 97 1.15 -31.61 25.08
N ASN A 98 1.33 -32.02 23.80
CA ASN A 98 0.92 -33.28 23.14
C ASN A 98 -0.59 -33.50 22.91
N VAL A 99 -1.06 -34.01 21.75
CA VAL A 99 -0.83 -35.35 21.15
C VAL A 99 -1.18 -35.25 19.64
N THR A 100 -0.26 -35.51 18.69
CA THR A 100 0.14 -36.78 18.02
C THR A 100 -0.88 -37.42 17.04
N ASN A 101 -0.37 -37.72 15.83
CA ASN A 101 -0.76 -38.74 14.84
C ASN A 101 -1.92 -38.46 13.86
N SER A 102 -1.91 -38.87 12.59
CA SER A 102 -0.90 -39.32 11.61
C SER A 102 -1.64 -39.62 10.29
N ASN A 103 -1.05 -39.21 9.15
CA ASN A 103 -1.08 -39.82 7.80
C ASN A 103 -2.41 -40.24 7.12
N SER A 104 -2.65 -39.75 5.89
CA SER A 104 -2.52 -40.59 4.67
C SER A 104 -2.47 -39.75 3.38
N ILE A 105 -1.39 -39.92 2.60
CA ILE A 105 -1.24 -39.50 1.21
C ILE A 105 -1.70 -40.66 0.32
N GLN A 106 -2.57 -40.41 -0.67
CA GLN A 106 -2.66 -41.23 -1.88
C GLN A 106 -2.89 -40.32 -3.09
N GLN A 107 -1.84 -40.12 -3.90
CA GLN A 107 -1.90 -39.66 -5.28
C GLN A 107 -2.01 -40.89 -6.19
N ALA A 108 -2.95 -40.86 -7.14
CA ALA A 108 -3.04 -41.82 -8.25
C ALA A 108 -3.51 -41.12 -9.55
N VAL A 109 -2.51 -40.70 -10.33
CA VAL A 109 -2.28 -40.74 -11.79
C VAL A 109 -3.41 -41.20 -12.77
N ASN A 110 -3.65 -40.37 -13.82
CA ASN A 110 -4.06 -40.66 -15.24
C ASN A 110 -5.51 -41.16 -15.55
N THR A 111 -6.21 -40.90 -16.68
CA THR A 111 -5.95 -40.26 -17.99
C THR A 111 -7.22 -40.36 -18.90
N GLN A 112 -7.47 -39.37 -19.80
CA GLN A 112 -8.30 -39.39 -21.06
C GLN A 112 -9.83 -39.64 -20.95
N GLN A 113 -10.79 -39.16 -21.77
CA GLN A 113 -10.95 -38.26 -22.93
C GLN A 113 -12.49 -38.13 -23.19
N GLU A 114 -12.92 -37.22 -24.10
CA GLU A 114 -14.25 -37.17 -24.80
C GLU A 114 -15.49 -36.69 -23.99
N THR A 115 -16.49 -35.94 -24.48
CA THR A 115 -16.89 -35.35 -25.78
C THR A 115 -18.12 -34.45 -25.59
N LEU A 116 -18.28 -33.48 -26.51
CA LEU A 116 -19.52 -32.96 -27.13
C LEU A 116 -20.49 -32.00 -26.42
N SER A 117 -20.75 -30.93 -27.18
CA SER A 117 -21.78 -29.89 -27.12
C SER A 117 -23.21 -30.40 -27.35
N THR A 118 -24.19 -29.70 -26.77
CA THR A 118 -25.52 -29.36 -27.33
C THR A 118 -26.23 -28.42 -26.34
N THR A 119 -26.36 -27.12 -26.63
CA THR A 119 -27.47 -26.43 -27.36
C THR A 119 -28.80 -26.34 -26.61
N THR A 120 -29.24 -25.09 -26.47
CA THR A 120 -30.62 -24.55 -26.46
C THR A 120 -31.53 -24.99 -25.31
N ASP A 121 -32.32 -24.12 -24.67
CA ASP A 121 -33.33 -23.20 -25.22
C ASP A 121 -33.99 -22.55 -23.96
N ILE A 122 -34.29 -21.24 -23.81
CA ILE A 122 -35.41 -20.46 -24.38
C ILE A 122 -35.37 -19.10 -23.61
N GLN A 123 -35.11 -17.96 -24.26
CA GLN A 123 -36.05 -17.02 -24.91
C GLN A 123 -36.59 -15.91 -23.97
N ILE A 124 -36.29 -14.62 -24.25
CA ILE A 124 -37.13 -13.60 -24.96
C ILE A 124 -37.98 -12.80 -23.92
N ASP A 125 -38.17 -11.47 -23.89
CA ASP A 125 -38.21 -10.34 -24.86
C ASP A 125 -37.46 -9.09 -24.29
N ASP A 126 -36.72 -8.26 -25.02
CA ASP A 126 -37.09 -7.33 -26.13
C ASP A 126 -37.98 -6.15 -25.69
N ASN A 127 -37.84 -4.88 -26.11
CA ASN A 127 -37.01 -4.15 -27.07
C ASN A 127 -37.26 -2.65 -26.74
N THR A 128 -36.40 -1.66 -26.99
CA THR A 128 -36.45 -0.89 -28.25
C THR A 128 -35.30 0.12 -28.29
N PHE A 129 -34.54 0.02 -29.38
CA PHE A 129 -33.57 0.95 -29.98
C PHE A 129 -34.10 2.39 -30.18
N ASN A 130 -33.22 3.41 -30.08
CA ASN A 130 -32.82 4.24 -31.23
C ASN A 130 -31.79 5.32 -30.87
N ASN A 131 -30.58 5.09 -31.36
CA ASN A 131 -29.64 6.00 -32.03
C ASN A 131 -30.07 7.47 -32.25
N THR A 132 -29.27 8.44 -31.79
CA THR A 132 -28.93 9.64 -32.58
C THR A 132 -27.56 10.20 -32.16
N GLN A 133 -26.60 10.10 -33.08
CA GLN A 133 -25.42 10.94 -33.21
C GLN A 133 -25.86 12.24 -33.89
N ASP A 134 -25.52 13.41 -33.34
CA ASP A 134 -25.44 14.64 -34.14
C ASP A 134 -24.39 15.61 -33.56
N GLU A 135 -23.57 16.11 -34.46
CA GLU A 135 -22.49 17.07 -34.26
C GLU A 135 -23.01 18.50 -34.49
N SER A 136 -22.14 19.49 -34.25
CA SER A 136 -22.14 20.88 -34.75
C SER A 136 -22.86 21.97 -33.95
N GLU A 137 -22.00 22.79 -33.31
CA GLU A 137 -21.82 24.23 -33.54
C GLU A 137 -22.91 25.28 -33.19
N ASP A 138 -22.37 26.39 -32.67
CA ASP A 138 -22.81 27.79 -32.75
C ASP A 138 -23.85 28.41 -31.80
N GLY A 139 -23.32 29.29 -30.92
CA GLY A 139 -23.91 30.59 -30.54
C GLY A 139 -25.15 30.55 -29.62
N ILE A 140 -25.54 31.58 -28.87
CA ILE A 140 -25.23 33.01 -28.83
C ILE A 140 -25.48 33.50 -27.39
N TYR A 141 -24.70 34.50 -26.97
CA TYR A 141 -24.89 35.38 -25.81
C TYR A 141 -26.34 35.87 -25.60
N LEU A 142 -26.72 36.09 -24.33
CA LEU A 142 -27.41 37.31 -23.85
C LEU A 142 -27.28 37.43 -22.33
#